data_AF-F9Q1W9-F1
#
_entry.id   AF-F9Q1W9-F1
#
_cell.length_a   1.000
_cell.length_b   1.000
_cell.length_c   1.000
_cell.angle_alpha   90.00
_cell.angle_beta   90.00
_cell.angle_gamma   90.00
#
_symmetry.space_group_name_H-M   'P 1'
#
loop_
_entity.id
_entity.type
_entity.pdbx_description
1 polymer ?
#
loop_
_entity_poly.entity_id
_entity_poly.type
_entity_poly.pdbx_seq_one_letter_code
_entity_poly.pdbx_strand_id
1 'polypeptide(L)' 'MIGLEGEQLGIKPLSEAQALADSANVDLVLIQPQAKPPVAKIMDYGKFKFEYQKKQKEQRKNKVLLR' A
#
# COMPACT_ATOMS: atom_id res chain seq x y z
N MET A 1 -2.15 4.07 10.84
CA MET A 1 -1.64 4.31 9.49
C MET A 1 -0.18 3.88 9.43
N ILE A 2 0.28 3.53 8.24
CA ILE A 2 1.67 3.15 7.97
C ILE A 2 2.27 4.24 7.08
N GLY A 3 3.46 4.72 7.43
CA GLY A 3 4.17 5.72 6.65
C GLY A 3 4.92 5.12 5.45
N LEU A 4 5.70 5.95 4.77
CA LEU A 4 6.29 5.65 3.46
C LEU A 4 7.32 4.51 3.54
N GLU A 5 8.12 4.49 4.61
CA GLU A 5 9.19 3.51 4.82
C GLU A 5 8.73 2.29 5.63
N GLY A 6 7.43 2.22 5.96
CA GLY A 6 6.83 1.13 6.72
C GLY A 6 6.74 1.40 8.22
N GLU A 7 7.05 2.62 8.66
CA GLU A 7 6.91 3.05 10.04
C GLU A 7 5.43 3.07 10.48
N GLN A 8 5.18 2.67 11.73
CA GLN A 8 3.83 2.70 12.31
C GLN A 8 3.58 4.08 12.93
N LEU A 9 2.87 4.94 12.22
CA LEU A 9 2.55 6.30 12.68
C LEU A 9 1.31 6.35 13.61
N GLY A 10 0.73 5.20 13.93
CA GLY A 10 -0.43 5.09 14.81
C GLY A 10 -1.73 5.62 14.20
N ILE A 11 -2.69 5.99 15.04
CA ILE A 11 -3.98 6.52 14.60
C ILE A 11 -3.82 8.02 14.35
N LYS A 12 -4.15 8.48 13.14
CA LYS A 12 -4.10 9.88 12.75
C LYS A 12 -5.44 10.30 12.12
N PRO A 13 -5.83 11.58 12.22
CA PRO A 13 -6.94 12.13 11.45
C PRO A 13 -6.70 11.98 9.95
N LEU A 14 -7.79 11.89 9.17
CA LEU A 14 -7.72 11.78 7.71
C LEU A 14 -6.96 12.97 7.08
N SER A 15 -7.20 14.18 7.58
CA SER A 15 -6.54 15.40 7.07
C SER A 15 -5.03 15.36 7.25
N GLU A 16 -4.55 14.90 8.41
CA GLU A 16 -3.11 14.76 8.67
C GLU A 16 -2.50 13.66 7.78
N ALA A 17 -3.19 12.53 7.65
CA ALA A 17 -2.75 11.44 6.78
C ALA A 17 -2.69 11.87 5.30
N GLN A 18 -3.65 12.66 4.84
CA GLN A 18 -3.65 13.20 3.48
C GLN A 18 -2.53 14.22 3.28
N ALA A 19 -2.32 15.13 4.23
CA ALA A 19 -1.24 16.11 4.16
C ALA A 19 0.15 15.46 4.10
N LEU A 20 0.35 14.34 4.82
CA LEU A 20 1.59 13.56 4.75
C LEU A 20 1.79 12.88 3.38
N ALA A 21 0.72 12.43 2.74
CA ALA A 21 0.80 11.85 1.40
C ALA A 21 1.11 12.94 0.36
N ASP A 22 0.42 14.09 0.45
CA ASP A 22 0.61 15.24 -0.43
C ASP A 22 2.03 15.81 -0.31
N SER A 23 2.57 15.95 0.91
CA SER A 23 3.92 16.47 1.14
C SER A 23 5.01 15.55 0.61
N ALA A 24 4.75 14.24 0.56
CA ALA A 24 5.64 13.24 -0.01
C ALA A 24 5.34 12.95 -1.50
N ASN A 25 4.35 13.61 -2.11
CA ASN A 25 3.91 13.44 -3.50
C ASN A 25 3.61 11.98 -3.87
N VAL A 26 2.86 11.30 -2.99
CA VAL A 26 2.48 9.89 -3.07
C VAL A 26 1.01 9.73 -2.67
N ASP A 27 0.47 8.52 -2.78
CA ASP A 27 -0.95 8.27 -2.49
C ASP A 27 -1.18 7.85 -1.02
N LEU A 28 -2.30 8.30 -0.45
CA LEU A 28 -2.87 7.72 0.76
C LEU A 28 -3.78 6.55 0.38
N VAL A 29 -3.32 5.32 0.63
CA VAL A 29 -4.02 4.10 0.20
C VAL A 29 -4.62 3.35 1.38
N LEU A 30 -5.92 3.07 1.34
CA LEU A 30 -6.58 2.21 2.33
C LEU A 30 -6.24 0.73 2.08
N ILE A 31 -5.42 0.16 2.96
CA ILE A 31 -4.99 -1.24 2.86
C ILE A 31 -5.92 -2.19 3.62
N GLN A 32 -6.55 -1.73 4.70
CA GLN A 32 -7.52 -2.51 5.48
C GLN A 32 -8.73 -1.65 5.81
N PRO A 33 -9.70 -1.52 4.88
CA PRO A 33 -10.88 -0.70 5.09
C PRO A 33 -11.83 -1.27 6.15
N GLN A 34 -11.79 -2.57 6.41
CA GLN A 34 -12.65 -3.24 7.39
C GLN A 34 -12.12 -3.21 8.84
N ALA A 35 -10.88 -2.77 9.04
CA ALA A 35 -10.29 -2.66 10.36
C ALA A 35 -10.95 -1.54 11.18
N LYS A 36 -10.84 -1.62 12.52
CA LYS A 36 -11.32 -0.59 13.44
C LYS A 36 -10.17 -0.13 14.35
N PRO A 37 -9.55 1.03 14.07
CA PRO A 37 -9.82 1.94 12.95
C PRO A 37 -9.33 1.40 11.60
N PRO A 38 -9.83 1.92 10.46
CA PRO A 38 -9.33 1.57 9.14
C PRO A 38 -7.82 1.83 9.02
N VAL A 39 -7.11 0.94 8.34
CA VAL A 39 -5.65 1.09 8.16
C VAL A 39 -5.36 1.64 6.77
N ALA A 40 -4.81 2.84 6.75
CA ALA A 40 -4.22 3.46 5.56
C ALA A 40 -2.69 3.34 5.56
N LYS A 41 -2.10 3.30 4.36
CA LYS A 41 -0.67 3.33 4.11
C LYS A 41 -0.34 4.41 3.08
N ILE A 42 0.70 5.18 3.34
CA ILE A 42 1.27 6.13 2.37
C ILE A 42 2.18 5.34 1.41
N MET A 43 1.89 5.35 0.11
CA MET A 43 2.70 4.68 -0.91
C MET A 43 2.35 5.14 -2.33
N ASP A 44 3.24 4.91 -3.29
CA ASP A 44 2.92 5.02 -4.73
C ASP A 44 2.05 3.82 -5.16
N TYR A 45 0.76 4.08 -5.38
CA TYR A 45 -0.19 3.04 -5.75
C TYR A 45 0.06 2.49 -7.16
N GLY A 46 0.51 3.34 -8.09
CA GLY A 46 0.82 2.96 -9.47
C GLY A 46 1.95 1.94 -9.52
N LYS A 47 3.06 2.24 -8.85
CA LYS A 47 4.22 1.35 -8.72
C LYS A 47 3.84 0.05 -8.02
N PHE A 48 3.12 0.13 -6.90
CA PHE A 48 2.64 -1.05 -6.17
C PHE A 48 1.80 -1.97 -7.07
N LYS A 49 0.84 -1.41 -7.80
CA LYS A 49 -0.04 -2.16 -8.70
C LYS A 49 0.74 -2.84 -9.84
N PHE A 50 1.76 -2.17 -10.37
CA PHE A 50 2.64 -2.76 -11.39
C PHE A 50 3.45 -3.93 -10.84
N GLU A 51 4.14 -3.74 -9.71
CA GLU A 51 4.95 -4.78 -9.07
C GLU A 51 4.11 -5.99 -8.66
N TYR A 52 2.92 -5.75 -8.10
CA TYR A 52 1.96 -6.80 -7.77
C TYR A 52 1.58 -7.62 -9.01
N GLN A 53 1.20 -6.97 -10.11
CA GLN A 53 0.87 -7.67 -11.35
C GLN A 53 2.04 -8.46 -11.93
N LYS A 54 3.26 -7.90 -11.90
CA LYS A 54 4.48 -8.58 -12.35
C LYS A 54 4.72 -9.85 -11.53
N LYS A 55 4.68 -9.75 -10.20
CA LYS A 55 4.83 -10.88 -9.28
C LYS A 55 3.77 -11.96 -9.50
N GLN A 56 2.51 -11.58 -9.71
CA GLN A 56 1.44 -12.54 -10.01
C GLN A 56 1.65 -13.28 -11.34
N LYS A 57 2.19 -12.60 -12.37
CA LYS A 57 2.54 -13.24 -13.65
C LYS A 57 3.70 -14.24 -13.47
N GLU A 58 4.74 -13.88 -12.72
CA GLU A 58 5.88 -14.77 -12.42
C GLU A 58 5.46 -16.00 -11.62
N GLN A 59 4.62 -15.83 -10.59
CA GLN A 59 4.09 -16.95 -9.80
C GLN A 59 3.26 -17.92 -10.64
N ARG A 60 2.43 -17.41 -11.56
CA ARG A 60 1.66 -18.27 -12.49
C ARG A 60 2.57 -19.09 -13.39
N LYS A 61 3.66 -18.51 -13.91
CA LYS A 61 4.64 -19.23 -14.74
C LYS A 61 5.37 -20.33 -13.95
N ASN A 62 5.82 -20.03 -12.74
CA ASN A 62 6.51 -21.02 -11.89
C ASN A 62 5.58 -22.16 -11.43
N LYS A 63 4.29 -21.88 -11.20
CA LYS A 63 3.31 -22.90 -10.80
C LYS A 63 2.96 -23.88 -11.94
N VAL A 64 3.14 -23.47 -13.20
CA VAL A 64 2.98 -24.35 -14.37
C VAL A 64 4.19 -25.27 -14.55
N LEU A 65 5.39 -24.84 -14.15
CA LEU A 65 6.62 -25.61 -14.28
C LEU A 65 6.79 -26.72 -13.22
N LEU A 66 6.01 -26.67 -12.13
CA LEU A 66 6.07 -27.62 -11.00
C LEU A 66 5.01 -28.75 -11.09
N ARG A 67 4.61 -29.15 -12.30
CA ARG A 67 3.69 -30.28 -12.53
C ARG A 67 4.33 -31.37 -13.35
#